data_AF-A0A914E6N5-F1
#
_entry.id   AF-A0A914E6N5-F1
#
_cell.length_a   1.000
_cell.length_b   1.000
_cell.length_c   1.000
_cell.angle_alpha   90.00
_cell.angle_beta   90.00
_cell.angle_gamma   90.00
#
_symmetry.space_group_name_H-M   'P 1'
#
loop_
_entity.id
_entity.type
_entity.pdbx_description
1 polymer ?
#
loop_
_entity_poly.entity_id
_entity_poly.type
_entity_poly.pdbx_seq_one_letter_code
_entity_poly.pdbx_strand_id
1 'polypeptide(L)'
;MEIHYTVTQDEIFKGENNLSTDVFSASSSSFCGETMLQVGKSYLLAGYHNEYHTLTINYCTFMRLLLNDNYFGGPPEWTLVDNNLLTKLRNKNFLPCSPKKQGKKFLKKLFDNFSTTFR
;
A
#
# COMPACT_ATOMS: atom_id res chain seq x y z
N MET A 1 3.09 14.41 11.67
CA MET A 1 3.47 15.23 10.51
C MET A 1 3.29 14.36 9.28
N GLU A 2 2.67 14.89 8.24
CA GLU A 2 2.30 14.15 7.03
C GLU A 2 2.98 14.81 5.83
N ILE A 3 3.29 14.01 4.82
CA ILE A 3 3.75 14.47 3.51
C ILE A 3 2.55 14.40 2.57
N HIS A 4 2.40 15.47 1.79
CA HIS A 4 1.39 15.61 0.76
C HIS A 4 2.08 15.58 -0.61
N TYR A 5 1.61 14.68 -1.46
CA TYR A 5 2.03 14.56 -2.85
C TYR A 5 0.85 14.94 -3.75
N THR A 6 1.09 15.82 -4.71
CA THR A 6 0.17 16.04 -5.82
C THR A 6 0.61 15.15 -6.98
N VAL A 7 -0.30 14.30 -7.45
CA VAL A 7 -0.01 13.31 -8.50
C VAL A 7 -0.95 13.48 -9.68
N THR A 8 -0.45 13.13 -10.86
CA THR A 8 -1.26 12.90 -12.05
C THR A 8 -1.54 11.41 -12.18
N GLN A 9 -2.79 11.05 -12.45
CA GLN A 9 -3.18 9.65 -12.55
C GLN A 9 -3.21 9.20 -14.02
N ASP A 10 -2.37 8.21 -14.35
CA ASP A 10 -2.27 7.67 -15.70
C ASP A 10 -3.25 6.52 -15.97
N GLU A 11 -3.37 5.56 -15.05
CA GLU A 11 -4.21 4.35 -15.20
C GLU A 11 -4.81 3.91 -13.85
N ILE A 12 -6.08 3.47 -13.85
CA ILE A 12 -6.74 2.91 -12.65
C ILE A 12 -6.95 1.41 -12.82
N PHE A 13 -6.37 0.63 -11.91
CA PHE A 13 -6.58 -0.82 -11.86
C PHE A 13 -7.73 -1.23 -10.93
N LYS A 14 -7.95 -0.48 -9.85
CA LYS A 14 -8.98 -0.76 -8.85
C LYS A 14 -9.37 0.53 -8.11
N GLY A 15 -10.67 0.80 -8.02
CA GLY A 15 -11.20 2.00 -7.36
C GLY A 15 -12.26 2.69 -8.22
N GLU A 16 -12.66 3.87 -7.79
CA GLU A 16 -13.57 4.75 -8.53
C GLU A 16 -12.80 5.54 -9.60
N ASN A 17 -13.50 6.07 -10.60
CA ASN A 17 -12.87 6.74 -11.75
C ASN A 17 -12.33 8.15 -11.45
N ASN A 18 -12.76 8.77 -10.35
CA ASN A 18 -12.37 10.11 -9.93
C ASN A 18 -11.64 10.07 -8.58
N LEU A 19 -10.42 9.54 -8.54
CA LEU A 19 -9.59 9.68 -7.34
C LEU A 19 -9.11 11.13 -7.19
N SER A 20 -8.96 11.55 -5.94
CA SER A 20 -8.26 12.80 -5.63
C SER A 20 -6.82 12.76 -6.17
N THR A 21 -6.34 13.89 -6.69
CA THR A 21 -4.93 14.10 -7.06
C THR A 21 -4.02 14.20 -5.84
N ASP A 22 -4.59 14.27 -4.65
CA ASP A 22 -3.86 14.39 -3.40
C ASP A 22 -3.63 13.03 -2.76
N VAL A 23 -2.35 12.75 -2.53
CA VAL A 23 -1.89 11.53 -1.86
C VAL A 23 -1.15 11.89 -0.59
N PHE A 24 -1.50 11.23 0.51
CA PHE A 24 -0.90 11.49 1.82
C PHE A 24 -0.11 10.29 2.33
N SER A 25 0.99 10.56 3.01
CA SER A 25 1.73 9.56 3.77
C SER A 25 2.33 10.14 5.04
N ALA A 26 2.65 9.29 6.01
CA ALA A 26 3.39 9.74 7.20
C ALA A 26 4.78 10.26 6.78
N SER A 27 5.28 11.26 7.50
CA SER A 27 6.58 11.88 7.16
C SER A 27 7.81 11.08 7.58
N SER A 28 7.62 9.90 8.17
CA SER A 28 8.71 9.08 8.71
C SER A 28 8.48 7.61 8.41
N SER A 29 9.52 6.95 7.90
CA SER A 29 9.54 5.51 7.64
C SER A 29 9.30 4.68 8.90
N SER A 30 9.68 5.19 10.08
CA SER A 30 9.38 4.55 11.37
C SER A 30 7.89 4.44 11.66
N PHE A 31 7.07 5.31 11.04
CA PHE A 31 5.61 5.25 11.07
C PHE A 31 5.02 4.69 9.77
N CYS A 32 5.80 3.88 9.04
CA CYS A 32 5.44 3.34 7.72
C CYS A 32 5.18 4.44 6.68
N GLY A 33 5.76 5.62 6.86
CA GLY A 33 5.68 6.74 5.92
C GLY A 33 6.41 6.45 4.61
N GLU A 34 5.75 6.73 3.50
CA GLU A 34 6.34 6.68 2.18
C GLU A 34 7.03 8.02 1.89
N THR A 35 8.36 7.99 1.88
CA THR A 35 9.22 9.18 1.83
C THR A 35 10.16 9.17 0.62
N MET A 36 10.12 8.11 -0.20
CA MET A 36 11.10 7.89 -1.27
C MET A 36 10.55 8.16 -2.68
N LEU A 37 9.32 8.67 -2.80
CA LEU A 37 8.74 9.06 -4.08
C LEU A 37 9.47 10.29 -4.64
N GLN A 38 9.85 10.22 -5.91
CA GLN A 38 10.56 11.30 -6.61
C GLN A 38 9.66 11.98 -7.62
N VAL A 39 9.79 13.31 -7.73
CA VAL A 39 9.08 14.10 -8.74
C VAL A 39 9.55 13.70 -10.15
N GLY A 40 8.62 13.57 -11.09
CA GLY A 40 8.90 13.20 -12.48
C GLY A 40 9.06 11.69 -12.72
N LYS A 41 8.83 10.87 -11.69
CA LYS A 41 8.78 9.40 -11.79
C LYS A 41 7.34 8.92 -11.66
N SER A 42 7.01 7.86 -12.40
CA SER A 42 5.71 7.18 -12.28
C SER A 42 5.84 5.99 -11.35
N TYR A 43 4.85 5.75 -10.51
CA TYR A 43 4.84 4.66 -9.54
C TYR A 43 3.50 3.94 -9.61
N LEU A 44 3.52 2.62 -9.38
CA LEU A 44 2.29 1.90 -9.08
C LEU A 44 1.93 2.18 -7.61
N LEU A 45 0.82 2.88 -7.39
CA LEU A 45 0.34 3.22 -6.05
C LEU A 45 -0.84 2.32 -5.63
N ALA A 46 -0.88 1.99 -4.35
CA ALA A 46 -1.98 1.31 -3.70
C ALA A 46 -2.10 1.88 -2.29
N GLY A 47 -3.32 1.97 -1.80
CA GLY A 47 -3.63 2.63 -0.54
C GLY A 47 -5.07 2.42 -0.14
N TYR A 48 -5.51 3.22 0.81
CA TYR A 48 -6.91 3.30 1.23
C TYR A 48 -7.38 4.75 1.15
N HIS A 49 -8.69 4.94 0.97
CA HIS A 49 -9.28 6.27 1.09
C HIS A 49 -9.55 6.59 2.54
N ASN A 50 -9.21 7.81 2.95
CA ASN A 50 -9.65 8.35 4.22
C ASN A 50 -11.08 8.93 4.13
N GLU A 51 -11.57 9.49 5.23
CA GLU A 51 -12.91 10.09 5.34
C GLU A 51 -13.15 11.26 4.37
N TYR A 52 -12.08 11.83 3.81
CA TYR A 52 -12.11 12.93 2.84
C TYR A 52 -11.94 12.47 1.40
N HIS A 53 -12.06 11.16 1.12
CA HIS A 53 -11.87 10.57 -0.21
C HIS A 53 -10.48 10.81 -0.82
N THR A 54 -9.49 11.12 0.00
CA THR A 54 -8.09 11.26 -0.44
C THR A 54 -7.34 9.95 -0.24
N LEU A 55 -6.39 9.66 -1.14
CA LEU A 55 -5.64 8.42 -1.10
C LEU A 55 -4.54 8.52 -0.04
N THR A 56 -4.56 7.63 0.94
CA THR A 56 -3.47 7.48 1.91
C THR A 56 -2.65 6.24 1.56
N ILE A 57 -1.34 6.44 1.43
CA ILE A 57 -0.37 5.39 1.16
C ILE A 57 0.59 5.21 2.33
N ASN A 58 1.12 4.00 2.47
CA ASN A 58 2.18 3.70 3.41
C ASN A 58 3.15 2.68 2.82
N TYR A 59 4.35 2.63 3.39
CA TYR A 59 5.42 1.71 3.03
C TYR A 59 4.96 0.23 2.98
N CYS A 60 4.02 -0.13 3.84
CA CYS A 60 3.52 -1.51 3.97
C CYS A 60 2.53 -1.92 2.88
N THR A 61 2.04 -0.99 2.07
CA THR A 61 0.86 -1.27 1.24
C THR A 61 1.16 -2.30 0.15
N PHE A 62 2.37 -2.27 -0.41
CA PHE A 62 2.81 -3.23 -1.43
C PHE A 62 3.37 -4.54 -0.86
N MET A 63 3.81 -4.54 0.40
CA MET A 63 4.24 -5.77 1.08
C MET A 63 3.15 -6.84 1.09
N ARG A 64 1.88 -6.43 1.11
CA ARG A 64 0.73 -7.34 1.19
C ARG A 64 0.17 -7.75 -0.18
N LEU A 65 0.45 -6.97 -1.22
CA LEU A 65 -0.10 -7.20 -2.57
C LEU A 65 0.72 -8.21 -3.36
N LEU A 66 1.99 -8.39 -3.01
CA LEU A 66 2.93 -9.26 -3.71
C LEU A 66 3.27 -10.44 -2.81
N LEU A 67 2.35 -11.41 -2.78
CA LEU A 67 2.52 -12.71 -2.12
C LEU A 67 3.52 -13.64 -2.85
N ASN A 68 4.15 -13.14 -3.92
CA ASN A 68 5.26 -13.78 -4.60
C ASN A 68 6.53 -12.99 -4.25
N ASP A 69 7.68 -13.67 -4.17
CA ASP A 69 8.99 -13.25 -3.60
C ASP A 69 9.58 -11.89 -4.06
N ASN A 70 8.88 -11.14 -4.91
CA ASN A 70 9.22 -9.79 -5.33
C ASN A 70 8.70 -8.78 -4.30
N TYR A 71 9.42 -8.69 -3.18
CA TYR A 71 9.21 -7.67 -2.18
C TYR A 71 9.68 -6.31 -2.71
N PHE A 72 8.75 -5.37 -2.86
CA PHE A 72 9.09 -3.96 -3.03
C PHE A 72 8.87 -3.30 -1.67
N GLY A 73 9.94 -2.87 -1.03
CA GLY A 73 9.89 -2.10 0.21
C GLY A 73 9.32 -0.71 -0.04
N GLY A 74 8.04 -0.63 -0.39
CA GLY A 74 7.35 0.57 -0.85
C GLY A 74 6.75 0.43 -2.25
N PRO A 75 6.09 1.47 -2.76
CA PRO A 75 5.55 1.51 -4.12
C PRO A 75 6.64 1.34 -5.17
N PRO A 76 6.52 0.37 -6.10
CA PRO A 76 7.51 0.21 -7.16
C PRO A 76 7.40 1.34 -8.19
N GLU A 77 8.55 1.81 -8.68
CA GLU A 77 8.60 2.64 -9.89
C GLU A 77 7.99 1.85 -11.06
N TRP A 78 7.21 2.54 -11.89
CA TRP A 78 6.41 1.94 -12.96
C TRP A 78 7.25 1.07 -13.91
N THR A 79 8.48 1.47 -14.20
CA THR A 79 9.41 0.73 -15.08
C THR A 79 9.89 -0.59 -14.50
N LEU A 80 9.79 -0.78 -13.17
CA LEU A 80 10.19 -1.99 -12.47
C LEU A 80 9.01 -2.95 -12.25
N VAL A 81 7.80 -2.56 -12.65
CA VAL A 81 6.60 -3.40 -12.50
C VAL A 81 6.64 -4.50 -13.57
N ASP A 82 6.67 -5.75 -13.09
CA ASP A 82 6.71 -6.92 -13.97
C ASP A 82 5.47 -7.02 -14.89
N ASN A 83 5.69 -7.42 -16.14
CA ASN A 83 4.62 -7.49 -17.15
C ASN A 83 3.51 -8.49 -16.78
N ASN A 84 3.84 -9.59 -16.11
CA ASN A 84 2.82 -10.56 -15.66
C ASN A 84 1.92 -9.93 -14.59
N LEU A 85 2.51 -9.14 -13.67
CA LEU A 85 1.74 -8.36 -12.71
C LEU A 85 0.84 -7.34 -13.42
N LEU A 86 1.37 -6.59 -14.39
CA LEU A 86 0.58 -5.62 -15.18
C LEU A 86 -0.61 -6.29 -15.88
N THR A 87 -0.40 -7.44 -16.52
CA THR A 87 -1.48 -8.20 -17.16
C THR A 87 -2.55 -8.61 -16.15
N LYS A 88 -2.16 -9.06 -14.95
CA LYS A 88 -3.13 -9.40 -13.89
C LYS A 88 -3.93 -8.20 -13.40
N LEU A 89 -3.27 -7.05 -13.21
CA LEU A 89 -3.89 -5.81 -12.79
C LEU A 89 -4.92 -5.32 -13.82
N ARG A 90 -4.54 -5.26 -15.10
CA ARG A 90 -5.42 -4.84 -16.21
C ARG A 90 -6.60 -5.77 -16.43
N ASN A 91 -6.37 -7.08 -16.33
CA ASN A 91 -7.43 -8.07 -16.46
C ASN A 91 -8.34 -8.15 -15.23
N LYS A 92 -8.11 -7.32 -14.21
CA LYS A 92 -8.80 -7.34 -12.92
C LYS A 92 -8.80 -8.74 -12.29
N ASN A 93 -7.78 -9.54 -12.60
CA ASN A 93 -7.63 -10.90 -12.11
C ASN A 93 -6.96 -10.87 -10.75
N PHE A 94 -7.64 -10.23 -9.81
CA PHE A 94 -7.24 -10.20 -8.42
C PHE A 94 -7.63 -11.54 -7.81
N LEU A 95 -6.70 -12.18 -7.09
CA LEU A 95 -7.08 -13.30 -6.22
C LEU A 95 -8.26 -12.82 -5.36
N PRO A 96 -9.37 -13.57 -5.30
CA PRO A 96 -10.51 -13.15 -4.51
C PRO A 96 -10.00 -12.88 -3.10
N CYS A 97 -10.25 -11.66 -2.60
CA CYS A 97 -10.02 -11.34 -1.21
C CYS A 97 -11.05 -12.14 -0.39
N SER A 98 -10.87 -13.45 -0.26
CA SER A 98 -11.72 -14.26 0.59
C SER A 98 -11.57 -13.69 1.99
N PRO A 99 -12.67 -13.41 2.71
CA PRO A 99 -12.62 -13.11 4.13
C PRO A 99 -12.22 -14.40 4.86
N LYS A 100 -10.93 -14.77 4.79
CA LYS A 100 -10.40 -15.80 5.68
C LYS A 100 -10.55 -15.22 7.09
N LYS A 101 -11.34 -15.90 7.93
CA LYS A 101 -11.49 -15.67 9.36
C LYS A 101 -10.11 -15.68 10.06
N GLN A 102 -9.30 -14.63 9.91
CA GLN A 102 -8.00 -14.49 10.57
C GLN A 102 -8.07 -13.63 11.85
N GLY A 103 -9.28 -13.38 12.38
CA GLY A 103 -9.48 -12.44 13.48
C GLY A 103 -9.37 -13.01 14.91
N LYS A 104 -9.25 -14.33 15.14
CA LYS A 104 -9.33 -14.86 16.52
C LYS A 104 -8.13 -15.66 17.04
N LYS A 105 -7.26 -16.21 16.18
CA LYS A 105 -6.10 -17.00 16.65
C LYS A 105 -4.78 -16.23 16.68
N PHE A 106 -4.63 -15.18 15.88
CA PHE A 106 -3.37 -14.42 15.79
C PHE A 106 -3.21 -13.42 16.94
N LEU A 107 -4.30 -12.74 17.34
CA LEU A 107 -4.26 -11.79 18.47
C LEU A 107 -3.91 -12.48 19.80
N LYS A 108 -4.36 -13.72 20.04
CA LYS A 108 -3.99 -14.44 21.27
C LYS A 108 -2.47 -14.70 21.36
N LYS A 109 -1.83 -15.03 20.24
CA LYS A 109 -0.36 -15.26 20.19
C LYS A 109 0.47 -13.99 20.30
N LEU A 110 -0.08 -12.83 19.93
CA LEU A 110 0.61 -11.54 20.01
C LEU A 110 0.60 -10.97 21.43
N PHE A 111 -0.49 -11.16 22.18
CA PHE A 111 -0.56 -10.75 23.59
C PHE A 111 0.25 -11.66 24.52
N ASP A 112 0.42 -12.94 24.19
CA ASP A 112 1.24 -13.86 25.01
C ASP A 112 2.76 -13.55 24.93
N ASN A 113 3.23 -12.81 23.91
CA ASN A 113 4.66 -12.54 23.67
C ASN A 113 5.10 -11.09 23.92
N PHE A 114 4.20 -10.17 24.29
CA PHE A 114 4.52 -8.76 24.60
C PHE A 114 4.29 -8.41 26.07
N SER A 115 4.60 -9.32 26.99
CA SER A 115 4.85 -8.95 28.39
C SER A 115 6.30 -8.51 28.53
N THR A 116 6.56 -7.22 28.29
CA THR A 116 7.84 -6.59 28.66
C THR A 116 7.57 -5.70 29.86
N THR A 117 7.94 -6.20 31.04
CA THR A 117 7.93 -5.41 32.28
C THR A 117 8.98 -4.32 32.17
N PHE A 118 8.58 -3.05 32.20
CA PHE A 118 9.51 -1.95 32.44
C PHE A 118 9.89 -1.95 33.93
N ARG A 119 11.20 -2.00 34.22
CA ARG A 119 11.77 -1.66 35.53
C ARG A 119 12.38 -0.27 35.45
#